data_AF-A0A498EG62-F1
#
_entry.id   AF-A0A498EG62-F1
#
_cell.length_a   1.000
_cell.length_b   1.000
_cell.length_c   1.000
_cell.angle_alpha   90.00
_cell.angle_beta   90.00
_cell.angle_gamma   90.00
#
_symmetry.space_group_name_H-M   'P 1'
#
loop_
_entity.id
_entity.type
_entity.pdbx_description
1 polymer ?
#
loop_
_entity_poly.entity_id
_entity_poly.type
_entity_poly.pdbx_seq_one_letter_code
_entity_poly.pdbx_strand_id
1 'polypeptide(L)'
;VDELPEADGVDDDGREFWTGRTLFSELLPDDLDLSFASSAGDEVVIEGGQLIEGTIDEDAVGAFGGEVVDTLTKEYGETRARVFINEIASLAMRAIMNFGFSIGIDDESIPPEAEEQVDDAIESAYDRVQELIETYEAGELES
;
A
#
# COMPACT_ATOMS: atom_id res chain seq x y z
N VAL A 1 24.73 9.89 2.80
CA VAL A 1 25.00 9.51 1.41
C VAL A 1 25.99 10.51 0.85
N ASP A 2 27.27 10.12 0.78
CA ASP A 2 28.35 10.96 0.25
C ASP A 2 28.57 10.72 -1.26
N GLU A 3 28.06 9.60 -1.79
CA GLU A 3 28.13 9.21 -3.20
C GLU A 3 26.79 8.61 -3.64
N LEU A 4 26.45 8.74 -4.93
CA LEU A 4 25.23 8.17 -5.49
C LEU A 4 25.39 6.64 -5.67
N PRO A 5 24.33 5.84 -5.45
CA PRO A 5 24.36 4.42 -5.79
C PRO A 5 24.49 4.22 -7.30
N GLU A 6 24.84 2.99 -7.70
CA GLU A 6 24.83 2.61 -9.12
C GLU A 6 23.46 2.89 -9.75
N ALA A 7 23.47 3.35 -11.01
CA ALA A 7 22.24 3.63 -11.74
C ALA A 7 21.52 2.34 -12.13
N ASP A 8 20.19 2.35 -12.08
CA ASP A 8 19.36 1.20 -12.47
C ASP A 8 19.32 1.01 -13.99
N GLY A 9 19.68 2.05 -14.74
CA GLY A 9 19.81 1.99 -16.17
C GLY A 9 20.11 3.34 -16.79
N VAL A 10 20.07 3.36 -18.12
CA VAL A 10 20.26 4.54 -18.95
C VAL A 10 19.05 4.68 -19.86
N ASP A 11 18.48 5.89 -19.93
CA ASP A 11 17.33 6.19 -20.79
C ASP A 11 17.73 6.35 -22.27
N ASP A 12 16.73 6.53 -23.14
CA ASP A 12 16.92 6.68 -24.59
C ASP A 12 17.80 7.90 -24.97
N ASP A 13 17.92 8.89 -24.08
CA ASP A 13 18.74 10.09 -24.27
C ASP A 13 20.17 9.92 -23.70
N GLY A 14 20.51 8.74 -23.18
CA GLY A 14 21.82 8.45 -22.60
C GLY A 14 21.99 8.95 -21.17
N ARG A 15 20.91 9.26 -20.44
CA ARG A 15 20.95 9.73 -19.05
C ARG A 15 20.72 8.57 -18.09
N GLU A 16 21.54 8.50 -17.05
CA GLU A 16 21.38 7.55 -15.95
C GLU A 16 20.07 7.82 -15.19
N PHE A 17 19.37 6.76 -14.79
CA PHE A 17 18.17 6.85 -13.96
C PHE A 17 18.22 5.90 -12.76
N TRP A 18 17.45 6.25 -11.75
CA TRP A 18 17.22 5.46 -10.55
C TRP A 18 15.71 5.29 -10.33
N THR A 19 15.34 4.13 -9.84
CA THR A 19 13.98 3.71 -9.53
C THR A 19 13.66 4.01 -8.06
N GLY A 20 12.37 4.02 -7.74
CA GLY A 20 11.93 4.15 -6.35
C GLY A 20 12.46 3.04 -5.44
N ARG A 21 12.70 1.84 -5.97
CA ARG A 21 13.23 0.70 -5.22
C ARG A 21 14.67 0.95 -4.75
N THR A 22 15.53 1.41 -5.66
CA THR A 22 16.92 1.76 -5.32
C THR A 22 16.97 2.93 -4.34
N LEU A 23 16.15 3.97 -4.55
CA LEU A 23 16.07 5.08 -3.60
C LEU A 23 15.55 4.69 -2.21
N PHE A 24 14.63 3.73 -2.13
CA PHE A 24 14.15 3.19 -0.85
C PHE A 24 15.22 2.34 -0.16
N SER A 25 15.97 1.54 -0.92
CA SER A 25 17.04 0.66 -0.41
C SER A 25 18.15 1.44 0.30
N GLU A 26 18.48 2.64 -0.17
CA GLU A 26 19.41 3.57 0.50
C GLU A 26 19.00 3.95 1.94
N LEU A 27 17.74 3.71 2.32
CA LEU A 27 17.23 3.97 3.66
C LEU A 27 17.38 2.77 4.59
N LEU A 28 17.85 1.61 4.12
CA LEU A 28 17.92 0.36 4.88
C LEU A 28 19.37 0.07 5.36
N PRO A 29 19.55 -0.72 6.43
CA PRO A 29 20.86 -1.29 6.77
C PRO A 29 21.33 -2.28 5.71
N ASP A 30 22.63 -2.28 5.39
CA ASP A 30 23.24 -3.12 4.34
C ASP A 30 23.17 -4.64 4.60
N ASP A 31 22.83 -5.05 5.82
CA ASP A 31 22.72 -6.45 6.25
C ASP A 31 21.28 -6.87 6.55
N LEU A 32 20.28 -6.05 6.20
CA LEU A 32 18.88 -6.38 6.41
C LEU A 32 18.39 -7.39 5.35
N ASP A 33 17.90 -8.53 5.82
CA ASP A 33 17.19 -9.53 5.01
C ASP A 33 15.77 -9.69 5.55
N LEU A 34 14.75 -9.56 4.70
CA LEU A 34 13.34 -9.65 5.09
C LEU A 34 12.45 -10.09 3.93
N SER A 35 11.46 -10.94 4.21
CA SER A 35 10.43 -11.33 3.23
C SER A 35 9.04 -11.35 3.87
N PHE A 36 8.06 -10.71 3.25
CA PHE A 36 6.67 -10.66 3.74
C PHE A 36 5.69 -10.42 2.59
N ALA A 37 4.40 -10.70 2.82
CA ALA A 37 3.36 -10.38 1.84
C ALA A 37 2.89 -8.94 2.01
N SER A 38 2.75 -8.22 0.90
CA SER A 38 2.16 -6.89 0.85
C SER A 38 0.62 -6.97 0.88
N SER A 39 -0.02 -5.89 1.30
CA SER A 39 -1.46 -5.69 1.13
C SER A 39 -1.86 -5.54 -0.34
N ALA A 40 -0.94 -5.11 -1.20
CA ALA A 40 -1.13 -5.05 -2.65
C ALA A 40 -1.17 -6.45 -3.32
N GLY A 41 -0.85 -7.51 -2.59
CA GLY A 41 -0.99 -8.91 -3.01
C GLY A 41 0.27 -9.50 -3.65
N ASP A 42 1.39 -8.79 -3.62
CA ASP A 42 2.72 -9.24 -4.03
C ASP A 42 3.62 -9.57 -2.84
N GLU A 43 4.68 -10.36 -3.06
CA GLU A 43 5.70 -10.64 -2.03
C GLU A 43 6.76 -9.53 -2.06
N VAL A 44 7.08 -9.01 -0.88
CA VAL A 44 8.18 -8.06 -0.68
C VAL A 44 9.41 -8.84 -0.26
N VAL A 45 10.52 -8.62 -0.97
CA VAL A 45 11.80 -9.27 -0.73
C VAL A 45 12.90 -8.23 -0.61
N ILE A 46 13.52 -8.17 0.56
CA ILE A 46 14.69 -7.35 0.87
C ILE A 46 15.85 -8.29 1.14
N GLU A 47 16.95 -8.14 0.40
CA GLU A 47 18.18 -8.92 0.60
C GLU A 47 19.38 -7.98 0.68
N GLY A 48 20.19 -8.10 1.74
CA GLY A 48 21.37 -7.24 1.96
C GLY A 48 21.04 -5.74 1.88
N GLY A 49 19.93 -5.32 2.48
CA GLY A 49 19.47 -3.93 2.46
C GLY A 49 18.91 -3.45 1.12
N GLN A 50 18.75 -4.32 0.12
CA GLN A 50 18.23 -3.97 -1.19
C GLN A 50 16.83 -4.52 -1.40
N LEU A 51 15.89 -3.66 -1.82
CA LEU A 51 14.53 -4.05 -2.19
C LEU A 51 14.54 -4.68 -3.58
N ILE A 52 14.53 -6.02 -3.62
CA ILE A 52 14.61 -6.81 -4.84
C ILE A 52 13.25 -6.87 -5.54
N GLU A 53 12.20 -7.14 -4.76
CA GLU A 53 10.85 -7.37 -5.25
C GLU A 53 9.80 -6.78 -4.30
N GLY A 54 8.63 -6.48 -4.86
CA GLY A 54 7.44 -6.12 -4.11
C GLY A 54 7.20 -4.62 -3.98
N THR A 55 6.02 -4.32 -3.45
CA THR A 55 5.54 -2.96 -3.22
C THR A 55 5.61 -2.61 -1.73
N ILE A 56 6.22 -1.47 -1.42
CA ILE A 56 6.24 -0.94 -0.05
C ILE A 56 4.92 -0.23 0.24
N ASP A 57 4.12 -0.83 1.13
CA ASP A 57 2.79 -0.36 1.50
C ASP A 57 2.60 -0.28 3.03
N GLU A 58 1.34 -0.33 3.50
CA GLU A 58 1.04 -0.26 4.92
C GLU A 58 1.57 -1.45 5.73
N ASP A 59 1.64 -2.64 5.15
CA ASP A 59 2.20 -3.81 5.83
C ASP A 59 3.74 -3.72 5.92
N ALA A 60 4.38 -2.93 5.06
CA ALA A 60 5.82 -2.68 5.15
C ALA A 60 6.17 -1.63 6.22
N VAL A 61 5.49 -0.47 6.21
CA VAL A 61 5.91 0.73 6.96
C VAL A 61 4.81 1.38 7.79
N GLY A 62 3.63 0.77 7.85
CA GLY A 62 2.47 1.28 8.56
C GLY A 62 2.56 1.14 10.08
N ALA A 63 1.69 1.89 10.77
CA ALA A 63 1.66 1.96 12.23
C ALA A 63 1.13 0.68 12.91
N PHE A 64 0.45 -0.19 12.15
CA PHE A 64 -0.25 -1.38 12.66
C PHE A 64 0.34 -2.67 12.10
N GLY A 65 1.65 -2.85 12.21
CA GLY A 65 2.32 -4.07 11.76
C GLY A 65 3.31 -3.90 10.61
N GLY A 66 3.89 -2.70 10.45
CA GLY A 66 4.95 -2.48 9.47
C GLY A 66 6.16 -3.41 9.69
N GLU A 67 6.30 -4.45 8.88
CA GLU A 67 7.33 -5.49 8.98
C GLU A 67 8.74 -4.89 8.95
N VAL A 68 8.99 -3.88 8.13
CA VAL A 68 10.29 -3.20 8.04
C VAL A 68 10.57 -2.41 9.32
N VAL A 69 9.60 -1.62 9.80
CA VAL A 69 9.78 -0.78 11.00
C VAL A 69 9.97 -1.65 12.25
N ASP A 70 9.20 -2.72 12.37
CA ASP A 70 9.27 -3.66 13.46
C ASP A 70 10.60 -4.42 13.47
N THR A 71 11.05 -4.93 12.32
CA THR A 71 12.35 -5.60 12.18
C THR A 71 13.50 -4.65 12.52
N LEU A 72 13.48 -3.42 12.00
CA LEU A 72 14.47 -2.40 12.34
C LEU A 72 14.50 -2.10 13.85
N THR A 73 13.34 -2.09 14.51
CA THR A 73 13.26 -1.86 15.96
C THR A 73 13.85 -3.03 16.74
N LYS A 74 13.55 -4.26 16.34
CA LYS A 74 13.97 -5.50 17.02
C LYS A 74 15.46 -5.78 16.84
N GLU A 75 15.99 -5.58 15.64
CA GLU A 75 17.35 -5.99 15.29
C GLU A 75 18.37 -4.86 15.38
N TYR A 76 17.96 -3.63 15.03
CA TYR A 76 18.85 -2.46 14.98
C TYR A 76 18.54 -1.40 16.05
N GLY A 77 17.49 -1.64 16.84
CA GLY A 77 17.09 -0.80 17.97
C GLY A 77 16.25 0.42 17.60
N GLU A 78 15.57 0.95 18.61
CA GLU A 78 14.62 2.06 18.49
C GLU A 78 15.22 3.32 17.86
N THR A 79 16.52 3.56 18.06
CA THR A 79 17.20 4.73 17.48
C THR A 79 17.26 4.62 15.96
N ARG A 80 17.58 3.44 15.41
CA ARG A 80 17.63 3.23 13.97
C ARG A 80 16.25 3.29 13.34
N ALA A 81 15.26 2.64 13.95
CA ALA A 81 13.87 2.70 13.49
C ALA A 81 13.33 4.14 13.48
N ARG A 82 13.61 4.93 14.53
CA ARG A 82 13.24 6.36 14.57
C ARG A 82 13.89 7.16 13.44
N VAL A 83 15.14 6.87 13.10
CA VAL A 83 15.83 7.54 11.98
C VAL A 83 15.16 7.15 10.66
N PHE A 84 14.93 5.86 10.43
CA PHE A 84 14.23 5.36 9.23
C PHE A 84 12.88 6.03 9.01
N ILE A 85 12.05 6.14 10.04
CA ILE A 85 10.72 6.79 9.96
C ILE A 85 10.84 8.24 9.45
N ASN A 86 11.86 8.98 9.88
CA ASN A 86 12.06 10.36 9.41
C ASN A 86 12.58 10.39 7.96
N GLU A 87 13.44 9.46 7.59
CA GLU A 87 14.01 9.33 6.25
C GLU A 87 12.93 8.98 5.23
N ILE A 88 12.12 7.96 5.49
CA ILE A 88 11.06 7.52 4.58
C ILE A 88 9.96 8.58 4.45
N ALA A 89 9.56 9.23 5.55
CA ALA A 89 8.59 10.32 5.49
C ALA A 89 9.10 11.49 4.64
N SER A 90 10.39 11.80 4.75
CA SER A 90 11.02 12.84 3.92
C SER A 90 11.09 12.45 2.45
N LEU A 91 11.41 11.19 2.15
CA LEU A 91 11.43 10.65 0.79
C LEU A 91 10.02 10.70 0.17
N ALA A 92 9.01 10.21 0.89
CA ALA A 92 7.62 10.20 0.45
C ALA A 92 7.11 11.63 0.18
N MET A 93 7.38 12.58 1.08
CA MET A 93 7.00 13.99 0.87
C MET A 93 7.65 14.57 -0.40
N ARG A 94 8.95 14.31 -0.62
CA ARG A 94 9.65 14.80 -1.82
C ARG A 94 9.11 14.16 -3.10
N ALA A 95 8.82 12.87 -3.07
CA ALA A 95 8.20 12.17 -4.18
C ALA A 95 6.83 12.79 -4.53
N ILE A 96 5.96 12.97 -3.54
CA ILE A 96 4.63 13.57 -3.74
C ILE A 96 4.76 15.02 -4.25
N MET A 97 5.68 15.82 -3.73
CA MET A 97 5.90 17.19 -4.21
C MET A 97 6.41 17.23 -5.66
N ASN A 98 7.14 16.20 -6.11
CA ASN A 98 7.70 16.14 -7.45
C ASN A 98 6.70 15.59 -8.48
N PHE A 99 6.03 14.48 -8.16
CA PHE A 99 5.10 13.81 -9.08
C PHE A 99 3.69 14.38 -9.01
N GLY A 100 3.29 14.93 -7.86
CA GLY A 100 1.92 15.31 -7.57
C GLY A 100 1.02 14.09 -7.31
N PHE A 101 -0.03 14.31 -6.52
CA PHE A 101 -1.11 13.34 -6.32
C PHE A 101 -2.41 14.11 -6.11
N SER A 102 -3.49 13.67 -6.76
CA SER A 102 -4.81 14.29 -6.68
C SER A 102 -5.88 13.24 -6.98
N ILE A 103 -7.11 13.51 -6.57
CA ILE A 103 -8.31 12.75 -6.94
C ILE A 103 -9.30 13.68 -7.66
N GLY A 104 -9.93 13.17 -8.71
CA GLY A 104 -10.99 13.83 -9.49
C GLY A 104 -12.36 13.20 -9.23
N ILE A 105 -13.40 13.79 -9.83
CA ILE A 105 -14.76 13.24 -9.75
C ILE A 105 -14.86 11.89 -10.47
N ASP A 106 -14.13 11.75 -11.58
CA ASP A 106 -14.14 10.54 -12.39
C ASP A 106 -13.50 9.34 -11.66
N ASP A 107 -12.61 9.57 -10.69
CA ASP A 107 -12.03 8.50 -9.86
C ASP A 107 -13.05 7.88 -8.89
N GLU A 108 -14.12 8.62 -8.57
CA GLU A 108 -15.22 8.17 -7.70
C GLU A 108 -16.45 7.74 -8.51
N SER A 109 -16.40 7.82 -9.84
CA SER A 109 -17.51 7.47 -10.73
C SER A 109 -17.36 6.01 -11.18
N ILE A 110 -18.43 5.23 -11.05
CA ILE A 110 -18.45 3.82 -11.46
C ILE A 110 -19.11 3.66 -12.84
N PRO A 111 -18.79 2.58 -13.60
CA PRO A 111 -19.45 2.32 -14.87
C PRO A 111 -20.97 2.12 -14.72
N PRO A 112 -21.79 2.50 -15.73
CA PRO A 112 -23.24 2.35 -15.65
C PRO A 112 -23.70 0.92 -15.35
N GLU A 113 -22.98 -0.09 -15.85
CA GLU A 113 -23.28 -1.49 -15.57
C GLU A 113 -23.04 -1.86 -14.10
N ALA A 114 -22.14 -1.16 -13.40
CA ALA A 114 -21.94 -1.33 -11.96
C ALA A 114 -23.02 -0.59 -11.16
N GLU A 115 -23.48 0.58 -11.63
CA GLU A 115 -24.62 1.29 -11.01
C GLU A 115 -25.89 0.42 -11.03
N GLU A 116 -26.22 -0.18 -12.17
CA GLU A 116 -27.39 -1.07 -12.32
C GLU A 116 -27.30 -2.26 -11.35
N GLN A 117 -26.12 -2.87 -11.20
CA GLN A 117 -25.90 -3.96 -10.24
C GLN A 117 -26.09 -3.52 -8.78
N VAL A 118 -25.70 -2.29 -8.44
CA VAL A 118 -25.92 -1.73 -7.10
C VAL A 118 -27.40 -1.50 -6.86
N ASP A 119 -28.12 -0.94 -7.83
CA ASP A 119 -29.55 -0.67 -7.73
C ASP A 119 -30.35 -1.99 -7.58
N ASP A 120 -30.04 -3.01 -8.40
CA ASP A 120 -30.65 -4.34 -8.31
C ASP A 120 -30.42 -5.00 -6.94
N ALA A 121 -29.19 -4.86 -6.40
CA ALA A 121 -28.85 -5.41 -5.09
C ALA A 121 -29.62 -4.70 -3.96
N ILE A 122 -29.80 -3.37 -4.08
CA ILE A 122 -30.59 -2.58 -3.14
C ILE A 122 -32.08 -2.97 -3.21
N GLU A 123 -32.64 -3.08 -4.41
CA GLU A 123 -34.05 -3.48 -4.60
C GLU A 123 -34.30 -4.88 -4.04
N SER A 124 -33.42 -5.84 -4.36
CA SER A 124 -33.48 -7.20 -3.81
C SER A 124 -33.42 -7.23 -2.28
N ALA A 125 -32.63 -6.34 -1.66
CA ALA A 125 -32.55 -6.22 -0.21
C ALA A 125 -33.86 -5.66 0.38
N TYR A 126 -34.47 -4.66 -0.27
CA TYR A 126 -35.77 -4.13 0.15
C TYR A 126 -36.88 -5.17 0.03
N ASP A 127 -36.92 -5.91 -1.07
CA ASP A 127 -37.89 -7.00 -1.27
C ASP A 127 -37.78 -8.05 -0.17
N ARG A 128 -36.56 -8.43 0.19
CA ARG A 128 -36.32 -9.39 1.26
C ARG A 128 -36.72 -8.86 2.63
N VAL A 129 -36.49 -7.58 2.91
CA VAL A 129 -36.96 -6.94 4.15
C VAL A 129 -38.49 -6.93 4.18
N GLN A 130 -39.13 -6.63 3.06
CA GLN A 130 -40.59 -6.61 2.95
C GLN A 130 -41.19 -8.00 3.17
N GLU A 131 -40.61 -9.05 2.57
CA GLU A 131 -41.01 -10.44 2.80
C GLU A 131 -40.90 -10.84 4.28
N LEU A 132 -39.83 -10.40 4.95
CA LEU A 132 -39.66 -10.64 6.39
C LEU A 132 -40.71 -9.90 7.23
N ILE A 133 -41.05 -8.65 6.87
CA ILE A 133 -42.11 -7.89 7.54
C ILE A 133 -43.46 -8.61 7.38
N GLU A 134 -43.79 -9.04 6.15
CA GLU A 134 -45.05 -9.74 5.87
C GLU A 134 -45.14 -11.07 6.62
N THR A 135 -44.05 -11.84 6.65
CA THR A 135 -43.95 -13.09 7.40
C THR A 135 -44.14 -12.86 8.91
N TYR A 136 -43.57 -11.78 9.45
CA TYR A 136 -43.77 -11.38 10.84
C TYR A 136 -45.22 -10.97 11.13
N GLU A 137 -45.82 -10.15 10.27
CA GLU A 137 -47.22 -9.69 10.40
C GLU A 137 -48.22 -10.86 10.30
N ALA A 138 -47.89 -11.89 9.51
CA ALA A 138 -48.65 -13.14 9.45
C ALA A 138 -48.49 -14.02 10.71
N GLY A 139 -47.54 -13.70 11.60
CA GLY A 139 -47.21 -14.50 12.78
C GLY A 139 -46.45 -15.79 12.45
N GLU A 140 -45.90 -15.89 11.24
CA GLU A 140 -45.21 -17.08 10.71
C GLU A 140 -43.68 -16.96 10.83
N LEU A 141 -43.16 -15.85 11.35
CA LEU A 141 -41.73 -15.65 11.54
C LEU A 141 -41.22 -16.50 12.72
N GLU A 142 -40.47 -17.55 12.42
CA GLU A 142 -39.79 -18.36 13.44
C GLU A 142 -38.56 -17.63 14.01
N SER A 143 -38.41 -17.72 15.33
CA SER A 143 -37.29 -17.16 16.10
C SER A 143 -36.01 -17.99 16.03
#